data_AF-Q3YN33-F1
#
_entry.id   AF-Q3YN33-F1
#
_cell.length_a   1.000
_cell.length_b   1.000
_cell.length_c   1.000
_cell.angle_alpha   90.00
_cell.angle_beta   90.00
_cell.angle_gamma   90.00
#
_symmetry.space_group_name_H-M   'P 1'
#
loop_
_entity.id
_entity.type
_entity.pdbx_description
1 polymer ?
#
loop_
_entity_poly.entity_id
_entity_poly.type
_entity_poly.pdbx_seq_one_letter_code
_entity_poly.pdbx_strand_id
1 'polypeptide(L)'
;MSMECRERYIRQIANILTSKTKHTTGCLIEGKDDVCLEFQIELINALQDNDTIVYHVDFNGYTSETECLAALKKVRKQLSSNKQDGKTLFLSLASFECVEKKTMDAVKILIGSRSLGINLLVSANKRFVHLVGLTEYMVTLNTSDVVFSELYRYSTQKVLASLKNDSWGEADES
;
A
#
# COMPACT_ATOMS: atom_id res chain seq x y z
N MET A 1 -22.16 -0.28 -0.81
CA MET A 1 -21.12 -1.31 -1.00
C MET A 1 -21.27 -2.33 0.10
N SER A 2 -21.51 -3.60 -0.19
CA SER A 2 -21.56 -4.62 0.85
C SER A 2 -20.16 -4.83 1.48
N MET A 3 -20.11 -5.03 2.80
CA MET A 3 -18.85 -5.28 3.52
C MET A 3 -18.13 -6.53 2.97
N GLU A 4 -18.88 -7.56 2.57
CA GLU A 4 -18.31 -8.78 1.97
C GLU A 4 -17.56 -8.54 0.65
N CYS A 5 -18.07 -7.64 -0.21
CA CYS A 5 -17.41 -7.34 -1.49
C CYS A 5 -16.05 -6.64 -1.27
N ARG A 6 -16.00 -5.71 -0.31
CA ARG A 6 -14.76 -5.02 0.06
C ARG A 6 -13.74 -5.97 0.68
N GLU A 7 -14.15 -6.81 1.62
CA GLU A 7 -13.26 -7.81 2.23
C GLU A 7 -12.66 -8.77 1.19
N ARG A 8 -13.48 -9.27 0.24
CA ARG A 8 -12.99 -10.14 -0.84
C ARG A 8 -11.97 -9.42 -1.72
N TYR A 9 -12.23 -8.14 -2.04
CA TYR A 9 -11.31 -7.32 -2.82
C TYR A 9 -9.97 -7.10 -2.10
N ILE A 10 -10.00 -6.75 -0.81
CA ILE A 10 -8.80 -6.61 0.02
C ILE A 10 -8.00 -7.92 0.07
N ARG A 11 -8.66 -9.06 0.31
CA ARG A 11 -8.00 -10.38 0.31
C ARG A 11 -7.38 -10.73 -1.04
N GLN A 12 -8.03 -10.36 -2.14
CA GLN A 12 -7.48 -10.56 -3.48
C GLN A 12 -6.17 -9.76 -3.67
N ILE A 13 -6.13 -8.51 -3.21
CA ILE A 13 -4.90 -7.70 -3.24
C ILE A 13 -3.83 -8.33 -2.36
N ALA A 14 -4.16 -8.70 -1.12
CA ALA A 14 -3.23 -9.35 -0.19
C ALA A 14 -2.60 -10.60 -0.83
N ASN A 15 -3.40 -11.47 -1.43
CA ASN A 15 -2.93 -12.68 -2.13
C ASN A 15 -2.00 -12.36 -3.31
N ILE A 16 -2.27 -11.30 -4.07
CA ILE A 16 -1.38 -10.86 -5.16
C ILE A 16 -0.04 -10.41 -4.58
N LEU A 17 -0.04 -9.63 -3.51
CA LEU A 17 1.16 -9.10 -2.88
C LEU A 17 1.99 -10.17 -2.15
N THR A 18 1.37 -11.22 -1.63
CA THR A 18 2.06 -12.34 -0.95
C THR A 18 2.37 -13.52 -1.87
N SER A 19 1.89 -13.51 -3.11
CA SER A 19 2.19 -14.56 -4.09
C SER A 19 3.71 -14.70 -4.27
N LYS A 20 4.20 -15.94 -4.43
CA LYS A 20 5.63 -16.22 -4.55
C LYS A 20 6.23 -15.51 -5.76
N THR A 21 6.89 -14.39 -5.52
CA THR A 21 7.63 -13.63 -6.54
C THR A 21 9.14 -13.85 -6.37
N LYS A 22 9.87 -13.75 -7.48
CA LYS A 22 11.35 -13.81 -7.49
C LYS A 22 11.99 -12.56 -6.85
N HIS A 23 11.22 -11.49 -6.70
CA HIS A 23 11.67 -10.17 -6.26
C HIS A 23 10.67 -9.55 -5.28
N THR A 24 11.13 -8.60 -4.47
CA THR A 24 10.25 -7.86 -3.56
C THR A 24 9.16 -7.11 -4.32
N THR A 25 7.92 -7.29 -3.88
CA THR A 25 6.76 -6.58 -4.40
C THR A 25 6.64 -5.18 -3.78
N GLY A 26 5.89 -4.31 -4.43
CA GLY A 26 5.52 -3.03 -3.89
C GLY A 26 4.17 -2.57 -4.42
N CYS A 27 3.38 -1.92 -3.58
CA CYS A 27 2.09 -1.35 -3.96
C CYS A 27 2.00 0.12 -3.52
N LEU A 28 1.66 1.00 -4.45
CA LEU A 28 1.23 2.36 -4.15
C LEU A 28 -0.29 2.38 -3.96
N ILE A 29 -0.78 2.97 -2.89
CA ILE A 29 -2.20 3.28 -2.68
C ILE A 29 -2.35 4.78 -2.92
N GLU A 30 -3.06 5.17 -3.97
CA GLU A 30 -3.30 6.56 -4.33
C GLU A 30 -4.75 6.94 -4.01
N GLY A 31 -4.98 8.03 -3.29
CA GLY A 31 -6.33 8.53 -3.01
C GLY A 31 -6.32 9.56 -1.88
N LYS A 32 -7.49 10.01 -1.42
CA LYS A 32 -7.58 10.92 -0.27
C LYS A 32 -6.98 10.28 1.00
N ASP A 33 -6.33 11.08 1.83
CA ASP A 33 -5.52 10.63 2.98
C ASP A 33 -6.30 9.71 3.94
N ASP A 34 -7.53 10.11 4.30
CA ASP A 34 -8.42 9.37 5.20
C ASP A 34 -8.84 8.02 4.61
N VAL A 35 -9.25 8.01 3.34
CA VAL A 35 -9.66 6.80 2.61
C VAL A 35 -8.46 5.86 2.42
N CYS A 36 -7.29 6.40 2.10
CA CYS A 36 -6.05 5.65 1.96
C CYS A 36 -5.67 4.97 3.27
N LEU A 37 -5.72 5.69 4.39
CA LEU A 37 -5.34 5.15 5.69
C LEU A 37 -6.26 4.00 6.10
N GLU A 38 -7.59 4.18 5.97
CA GLU A 38 -8.58 3.14 6.26
C GLU A 38 -8.34 1.87 5.42
N PHE A 39 -8.23 2.05 4.11
CA PHE A 39 -7.97 0.95 3.18
C PHE A 39 -6.62 0.26 3.46
N GLN A 40 -5.58 1.04 3.76
CA GLN A 40 -4.25 0.52 4.06
C GLN A 40 -4.26 -0.30 5.36
N ILE A 41 -5.01 0.11 6.39
CA ILE A 41 -5.18 -0.65 7.63
C ILE A 41 -5.88 -1.99 7.35
N GLU A 42 -6.96 -1.99 6.57
CA GLU A 42 -7.64 -3.23 6.15
C GLU A 42 -6.70 -4.18 5.41
N LEU A 43 -5.90 -3.65 4.49
CA LEU A 43 -4.93 -4.43 3.74
C LEU A 43 -3.81 -4.96 4.64
N ILE A 44 -3.31 -4.18 5.61
CA ILE A 44 -2.35 -4.64 6.61
C ILE A 44 -2.94 -5.83 7.40
N ASN A 45 -4.18 -5.71 7.86
CA ASN A 45 -4.84 -6.77 8.61
C ASN A 45 -5.02 -8.05 7.77
N ALA A 46 -5.30 -7.91 6.47
CA ALA A 46 -5.39 -9.05 5.56
C ALA A 46 -4.02 -9.67 5.18
N LEU A 47 -2.93 -8.90 5.29
CA LEU A 47 -1.56 -9.35 5.07
C LEU A 47 -0.95 -10.01 6.32
N GLN A 48 -1.41 -9.66 7.53
CA GLN A 48 -0.86 -10.19 8.77
C GLN A 48 -1.30 -11.63 9.00
N ASP A 49 -0.34 -12.55 8.96
CA ASP A 49 -0.50 -13.95 9.31
C ASP A 49 0.76 -14.46 10.05
N ASN A 50 0.85 -15.77 10.30
CA ASN A 50 2.00 -16.35 11.02
C ASN A 50 3.33 -16.20 10.26
N ASP A 51 3.27 -16.06 8.93
CA ASP A 51 4.42 -16.06 8.03
C ASP A 51 4.75 -14.65 7.49
N THR A 52 3.94 -13.65 7.82
CA THR A 52 4.06 -12.28 7.32
C THR A 52 4.13 -11.26 8.45
N ILE A 53 5.20 -10.45 8.44
CA ILE A 53 5.37 -9.33 9.36
C ILE A 53 5.15 -8.03 8.60
N VAL A 54 4.19 -7.25 9.06
CA VAL A 54 3.92 -5.90 8.53
C VAL A 54 4.24 -4.88 9.62
N TYR A 55 5.20 -3.98 9.36
CA TYR A 55 5.40 -2.80 10.20
C TYR A 55 4.82 -1.58 9.51
N HIS A 56 3.97 -0.86 10.24
CA HIS A 56 3.30 0.34 9.75
C HIS A 56 3.90 1.60 10.37
N VAL A 57 4.07 2.63 9.54
CA VAL A 57 4.45 3.98 9.93
C VAL A 57 3.50 4.96 9.27
N ASP A 58 2.75 5.70 10.07
CA ASP A 58 1.90 6.79 9.61
C ASP A 58 2.66 8.11 9.72
N PHE A 59 2.94 8.77 8.58
CA PHE A 59 3.65 10.04 8.59
C PHE A 59 2.83 11.21 9.13
N ASN A 60 1.50 11.11 9.18
CA ASN A 60 0.67 12.12 9.81
C ASN A 60 0.93 12.24 11.32
N GLY A 61 1.52 11.20 11.95
CA GLY A 61 1.87 11.20 13.36
C GLY A 61 3.13 12.00 13.73
N TYR A 62 3.81 12.62 12.78
CA TYR A 62 5.06 13.35 13.00
C TYR A 62 4.95 14.83 12.64
N THR A 63 5.72 15.67 13.33
CA THR A 63 5.65 17.12 13.18
C THR A 63 6.61 17.68 12.13
N SER A 64 7.54 16.85 11.64
CA SER A 64 8.51 17.26 10.63
C SER A 64 8.98 16.12 9.73
N GLU A 65 9.43 16.46 8.52
CA GLU A 65 9.99 15.48 7.58
C GLU A 65 11.22 14.75 8.15
N THR A 66 11.99 15.41 9.02
CA THR A 66 13.15 14.80 9.67
C THR A 66 12.72 13.68 10.63
N GLU A 67 11.63 13.89 11.37
CA GLU A 67 11.04 12.87 12.24
C GLU A 67 10.48 11.69 11.42
N CYS A 68 9.75 11.97 10.33
CA CYS A 68 9.27 10.94 9.40
C CYS A 68 10.43 10.05 8.90
N LEU A 69 11.53 10.67 8.45
CA LEU A 69 12.71 9.94 7.97
C LEU A 69 13.41 9.16 9.08
N ALA A 70 13.45 9.68 10.31
CA ALA A 70 14.03 8.98 11.45
C ALA A 70 13.19 7.75 11.82
N ALA A 71 11.86 7.88 11.85
CA ALA A 71 10.93 6.79 12.07
C ALA A 71 11.06 5.70 11.01
N LEU A 72 11.09 6.10 9.73
CA LEU A 72 11.29 5.20 8.60
C LEU A 72 12.61 4.42 8.71
N LYS A 73 13.72 5.09 9.05
CA LYS A 73 15.02 4.42 9.27
C LYS A 73 14.95 3.42 10.44
N LYS A 74 14.30 3.79 11.53
CA LYS A 74 14.14 2.95 12.72
C LYS A 74 13.36 1.68 12.40
N VAL A 75 12.22 1.80 11.73
CA VAL A 75 11.39 0.65 11.35
C VAL A 75 12.08 -0.25 10.35
N ARG A 76 12.78 0.31 9.34
CA ARG A 76 13.60 -0.51 8.42
C ARG A 76 14.61 -1.37 9.18
N LYS A 77 15.28 -0.81 10.21
CA LYS A 77 16.24 -1.56 11.03
C LYS A 77 15.56 -2.70 11.79
N GLN A 78 14.38 -2.45 12.37
CA GLN A 78 13.58 -3.47 13.06
C GLN A 78 13.10 -4.58 12.11
N LEU A 79 12.61 -4.24 10.92
CA LEU A 79 12.25 -5.25 9.92
C LEU A 79 13.45 -6.10 9.51
N SER A 80 14.61 -5.46 9.28
CA SER A 80 15.81 -6.17 8.83
C SER A 80 16.32 -7.22 9.82
N SER A 81 16.09 -7.05 11.13
CA SER A 81 16.47 -8.07 12.13
C SER A 81 15.59 -9.32 12.10
N ASN A 82 14.36 -9.23 11.55
CA ASN A 82 13.44 -10.35 11.42
C ASN A 82 13.67 -11.18 10.14
N LYS A 83 14.67 -10.81 9.32
CA LYS A 83 14.95 -11.50 8.04
C LYS A 83 15.38 -12.96 8.22
N GLN A 84 15.95 -13.32 9.36
CA GLN A 84 16.45 -14.68 9.61
C GLN A 84 15.33 -15.70 9.83
N ASP A 85 14.09 -15.24 10.08
CA ASP A 85 12.97 -16.11 10.45
C ASP A 85 12.23 -16.69 9.23
N GLY A 86 12.71 -16.43 7.99
CA GLY A 86 12.07 -16.91 6.75
C GLY A 86 10.73 -16.25 6.41
N LYS A 87 10.29 -15.30 7.24
CA LYS A 87 9.02 -14.58 7.11
C LYS A 87 9.04 -13.57 5.97
N THR A 88 7.87 -13.35 5.38
CA THR A 88 7.63 -12.28 4.42
C THR A 88 7.56 -10.95 5.16
N LEU A 89 8.34 -9.96 4.73
CA LEU A 89 8.44 -8.67 5.41
C LEU A 89 7.76 -7.58 4.58
N PHE A 90 6.89 -6.79 5.20
CA PHE A 90 6.30 -5.59 4.62
C PHE A 90 6.61 -4.36 5.45
N LEU A 91 7.03 -3.29 4.76
CA LEU A 91 7.06 -1.94 5.27
C LEU A 91 5.84 -1.19 4.72
N SER A 92 4.93 -0.82 5.61
CA SER A 92 3.74 -0.02 5.29
C SER A 92 3.93 1.42 5.71
N LEU A 93 3.76 2.36 4.78
CA LEU A 93 3.94 3.80 4.99
C LEU A 93 2.66 4.53 4.60
N ALA A 94 2.07 5.28 5.51
CA ALA A 94 0.96 6.17 5.18
C ALA A 94 1.43 7.62 4.97
N SER A 95 0.74 8.31 4.07
CA SER A 95 0.86 9.76 3.86
C SER A 95 2.24 10.21 3.37
N PHE A 96 2.68 9.65 2.24
CA PHE A 96 4.03 9.89 1.72
C PHE A 96 4.29 11.37 1.34
N GLU A 97 3.26 12.15 1.03
CA GLU A 97 3.34 13.59 0.81
C GLU A 97 3.91 14.37 2.01
N CYS A 98 3.84 13.83 3.23
CA CYS A 98 4.45 14.46 4.40
C CYS A 98 5.97 14.62 4.30
N VAL A 99 6.64 13.93 3.37
CA VAL A 99 8.09 14.07 3.11
C VAL A 99 8.38 14.66 1.74
N GLU A 100 7.47 15.44 1.17
CA GLU A 100 7.58 15.94 -0.20
C GLU A 100 8.92 16.66 -0.48
N LYS A 101 9.41 17.52 0.43
CA LYS A 101 10.67 18.25 0.22
C LYS A 101 11.90 17.35 0.38
N LYS A 102 11.78 16.26 1.13
CA LYS A 102 12.81 15.23 1.31
C LYS A 102 12.48 13.90 0.62
N THR A 103 11.67 13.95 -0.44
CA THR A 103 11.21 12.76 -1.17
C THR A 103 12.36 11.83 -1.54
N MET A 104 13.46 12.38 -2.06
CA MET A 104 14.61 11.57 -2.47
C MET A 104 15.32 10.86 -1.32
N ASP A 105 15.34 11.45 -0.12
CA ASP A 105 15.91 10.80 1.06
C ASP A 105 15.02 9.65 1.54
N ALA A 106 13.70 9.83 1.52
CA ALA A 106 12.75 8.76 1.79
C ALA A 106 12.90 7.62 0.77
N VAL A 107 12.91 7.95 -0.54
CA VAL A 107 13.08 7.00 -1.65
C VAL A 107 14.37 6.19 -1.52
N LYS A 108 15.50 6.80 -1.16
CA LYS A 108 16.77 6.08 -0.91
C LYS A 108 16.61 5.02 0.18
N ILE A 109 15.84 5.32 1.24
CA ILE A 109 15.57 4.36 2.32
C ILE A 109 14.66 3.22 1.81
N LEU A 110 13.66 3.53 0.97
CA LEU A 110 12.78 2.51 0.37
C LEU A 110 13.55 1.57 -0.58
N ILE A 111 14.42 2.11 -1.43
CA ILE A 111 15.34 1.31 -2.28
C ILE A 111 16.16 0.37 -1.40
N GLY A 112 16.76 0.92 -0.33
CA GLY A 112 17.53 0.14 0.63
C GLY A 112 16.70 -0.87 1.43
N SER A 113 15.38 -0.74 1.46
CA SER A 113 14.48 -1.72 2.08
C SER A 113 14.21 -2.88 1.11
N ARG A 114 13.93 -2.57 -0.17
CA ARG A 114 13.74 -3.59 -1.22
C ARG A 114 14.98 -4.44 -1.43
N SER A 115 16.17 -3.86 -1.39
CA SER A 115 17.43 -4.62 -1.49
C SER A 115 17.64 -5.59 -0.32
N LEU A 116 16.97 -5.38 0.81
CA LEU A 116 16.99 -6.30 1.94
C LEU A 116 15.93 -7.40 1.85
N GLY A 117 15.08 -7.41 0.83
CA GLY A 117 13.98 -8.38 0.74
C GLY A 117 12.68 -7.90 1.40
N ILE A 118 12.55 -6.61 1.70
CA ILE A 118 11.34 -6.04 2.32
C ILE A 118 10.40 -5.54 1.21
N ASN A 119 9.15 -6.01 1.23
CA ASN A 119 8.07 -5.54 0.37
C ASN A 119 7.56 -4.18 0.83
N LEU A 120 7.00 -3.39 -0.09
CA LEU A 120 6.55 -2.04 0.20
C LEU A 120 5.02 -1.90 0.06
N LEU A 121 4.40 -1.23 1.01
CA LEU A 121 3.05 -0.69 0.88
C LEU A 121 3.14 0.80 1.20
N VAL A 122 2.82 1.67 0.26
CA VAL A 122 2.95 3.12 0.45
C VAL A 122 1.64 3.77 0.05
N SER A 123 1.05 4.62 0.88
CA SER A 123 -0.05 5.48 0.47
C SER A 123 0.40 6.92 0.24
N ALA A 124 -0.28 7.59 -0.68
CA ALA A 124 -0.04 8.97 -1.02
C ALA A 124 -1.29 9.62 -1.63
N ASN A 125 -1.42 10.93 -1.44
CA ASN A 125 -2.54 11.68 -2.01
C ASN A 125 -2.41 12.02 -3.50
N LYS A 126 -1.26 11.67 -4.09
CA LYS A 126 -0.93 11.86 -5.50
C LYS A 126 0.11 10.85 -5.93
N ARG A 127 0.25 10.68 -7.25
CA ARG A 127 1.33 9.85 -7.82
C ARG A 127 2.69 10.52 -7.65
N PHE A 128 3.57 9.88 -6.91
CA PHE A 128 4.99 10.20 -6.91
C PHE A 128 5.70 9.32 -7.94
N VAL A 129 6.27 9.93 -9.00
CA VAL A 129 7.00 9.21 -10.06
C VAL A 129 8.09 8.29 -9.49
N HIS A 130 8.72 8.71 -8.39
CA HIS A 130 9.74 7.92 -7.71
C HIS A 130 9.20 6.65 -7.04
N LEU A 131 7.94 6.65 -6.59
CA LEU A 131 7.29 5.46 -6.03
C LEU A 131 6.84 4.49 -7.11
N VAL A 132 6.47 4.97 -8.30
CA VAL A 132 6.14 4.11 -9.45
C VAL A 132 7.32 3.20 -9.81
N GLY A 133 8.56 3.70 -9.72
CA GLY A 133 9.76 2.87 -9.93
C GLY A 133 10.04 1.85 -8.81
N LEU A 134 9.41 2.02 -7.65
CA LEU A 134 9.61 1.16 -6.46
C LEU A 134 8.47 0.19 -6.21
N THR A 135 7.31 0.43 -6.83
CA THR A 135 6.09 -0.34 -6.67
C THR A 135 5.75 -1.00 -7.98
N GLU A 136 5.32 -2.26 -7.94
CA GLU A 136 4.88 -3.02 -9.11
C GLU A 136 3.39 -2.77 -9.40
N TYR A 137 2.65 -2.52 -8.32
CA TYR A 137 1.22 -2.36 -8.33
C TYR A 137 0.80 -0.96 -7.87
N MET A 138 -0.39 -0.56 -8.30
CA MET A 138 -1.06 0.65 -7.84
C MET A 138 -2.51 0.32 -7.52
N VAL A 139 -2.96 0.66 -6.34
CA VAL A 139 -4.37 0.76 -5.99
C VAL A 139 -4.75 2.23 -6.12
N THR A 140 -5.75 2.52 -6.95
CA THR A 140 -6.40 3.83 -6.94
C THR A 140 -7.63 3.75 -6.06
N LEU A 141 -7.80 4.72 -5.17
CA LEU A 141 -8.94 4.90 -4.28
C LEU A 141 -9.62 6.20 -4.67
N ASN A 142 -10.84 6.04 -5.19
CA ASN A 142 -11.71 7.01 -5.84
C ASN A 142 -11.32 7.38 -7.26
N THR A 143 -12.02 6.79 -8.24
CA THR A 143 -12.23 7.45 -9.53
C THR A 143 -13.54 6.98 -10.19
N SER A 144 -14.59 7.83 -10.08
CA SER A 144 -15.96 7.78 -10.68
C SER A 144 -17.08 7.22 -9.79
N ASP A 145 -18.32 7.61 -10.11
CA ASP A 145 -19.55 7.16 -9.42
C ASP A 145 -19.73 5.64 -9.49
N VAL A 146 -19.08 4.96 -10.43
CA VAL A 146 -19.25 3.53 -10.71
C VAL A 146 -18.18 2.67 -10.03
N VAL A 147 -16.96 3.19 -9.85
CA VAL A 147 -15.81 2.41 -9.37
C VAL A 147 -15.15 3.09 -8.17
N PHE A 148 -15.18 2.39 -7.04
CA PHE A 148 -14.53 2.81 -5.80
C PHE A 148 -13.01 2.68 -5.89
N SER A 149 -12.53 1.52 -6.34
CA SER A 149 -11.10 1.20 -6.37
C SER A 149 -10.72 0.27 -7.50
N GLU A 150 -9.50 0.42 -7.99
CA GLU A 150 -8.91 -0.48 -8.98
C GLU A 150 -7.46 -0.80 -8.62
N LEU A 151 -7.09 -2.07 -8.79
CA LEU A 151 -5.72 -2.55 -8.70
C LEU A 151 -5.14 -2.67 -10.10
N TYR A 152 -4.01 -2.00 -10.33
CA TYR A 152 -3.25 -2.01 -11.58
C TYR A 152 -1.87 -2.60 -11.38
N ARG A 153 -1.31 -3.21 -12.43
CA ARG A 153 0.13 -3.48 -12.55
C ARG A 153 0.74 -2.55 -13.59
N TYR A 154 1.78 -1.79 -13.22
CA TYR A 154 2.35 -0.74 -14.09
C TYR A 154 2.86 -1.29 -15.43
N SER A 155 3.55 -2.43 -15.41
CA SER A 155 4.20 -2.98 -16.60
C SER A 155 3.22 -3.39 -17.70
N THR A 156 2.00 -3.78 -17.34
CA THR A 156 0.98 -4.23 -18.29
C THR A 156 -0.15 -3.22 -18.47
N GLN A 157 -0.18 -2.15 -17.65
CA GLN A 157 -1.28 -1.18 -17.60
C GLN A 157 -2.68 -1.85 -17.53
N LYS A 158 -2.73 -3.02 -16.90
CA LYS A 158 -3.94 -3.85 -16.85
C LYS A 158 -4.56 -3.75 -15.46
N VAL A 159 -5.87 -3.52 -15.43
CA VAL A 159 -6.69 -3.69 -14.22
C VAL A 159 -6.73 -5.18 -13.87
N LEU A 160 -6.30 -5.50 -12.67
CA LEU A 160 -6.27 -6.86 -12.12
C LEU A 160 -7.49 -7.17 -11.26
N ALA A 161 -8.03 -6.15 -10.59
CA ALA A 161 -9.21 -6.23 -9.77
C ALA A 161 -9.85 -4.84 -9.67
N SER A 162 -11.18 -4.79 -9.50
CA SER A 162 -11.91 -3.56 -9.27
C SER A 162 -12.95 -3.77 -8.17
N LEU A 163 -13.19 -2.75 -7.38
CA LEU A 163 -14.28 -2.65 -6.43
C LEU A 163 -15.24 -1.57 -6.92
N LYS A 164 -16.48 -1.96 -7.24
CA LYS A 164 -17.52 -1.03 -7.72
C LYS A 164 -18.21 -0.35 -6.55
N ASN A 165 -18.64 0.89 -6.76
CA ASN A 165 -19.67 1.47 -5.90
C ASN A 165 -20.98 0.73 -6.18
N ASP A 166 -21.75 0.44 -5.14
CA ASP A 166 -23.11 -0.06 -5.36
C ASP A 166 -23.89 1.08 -6.01
N SER A 167 -24.16 0.97 -7.31
CA SER A 167 -25.12 1.82 -7.97
C SER A 167 -26.50 1.49 -7.39
N TRP A 168 -27.06 2.38 -6.59
CA TRP A 168 -28.49 2.40 -6.31
C TRP A 168 -29.23 2.80 -7.59
N GLY A 169 -29.34 1.86 -8.53
CA GLY A 169 -30.17 1.97 -9.71
C GLY A 169 -31.43 1.15 -9.49
N GLU A 170 -32.51 1.86 -9.21
CA GLU A 170 -33.92 1.44 -9.28
C GLU A 170 -34.34 0.27 -8.39
N ALA A 171 -35.12 0.61 -7.36
CA ALA A 171 -36.09 -0.33 -6.83
C ALA A 171 -36.97 -0.80 -7.99
N ASP A 172 -37.03 -2.11 -8.20
CA ASP A 172 -37.98 -2.77 -9.09
C ASP A 172 -39.39 -2.21 -8.83
N GLU A 173 -39.90 -1.37 -9.75
CA GLU A 173 -41.34 -1.24 -9.92
C GLU A 173 -41.82 -2.50 -10.64
N SER A 174 -42.39 -3.44 -9.87
CA SER A 174 -43.30 -4.48 -10.36
C SER A 174 -44.21 -4.98 -9.25
#